data_AF-A5GZC4-F1
#
_entry.id   AF-A5GZC4-F1
#
_cell.length_a   1.000
_cell.length_b   1.000
_cell.length_c   1.000
_cell.angle_alpha   90.00
_cell.angle_beta   90.00
_cell.angle_gamma   90.00
#
_symmetry.space_group_name_H-M   'P 1'
#
loop_
_entity.id
_entity.type
_entity.pdbx_description
1 polymer ?
#
loop_
_entity_poly.entity_id
_entity_poly.type
_entity_poly.pdbx_seq_one_letter_code
_entity_poly.pdbx_strand_id
1 'polypeptide(L)'
;MGRGRVELKKIENKINRQVTFAKRRNGLPKKAYELSVLCEAEVALIIFSTRGKLYEFSSTSNTLKTLERYQKCSYGTLEVKQSGRDTNEEKFYREYLKLKSKYESLQRYQRHLLGD
;
A
#
# COMPACT_ATOMS: atom_id res chain seq x y z
N MET A 1 -19.75 -34.90 -3.29
CA MET A 1 -18.47 -35.58 -3.57
C MET A 1 -17.34 -34.88 -2.83
N GLY A 2 -16.72 -35.53 -1.85
CA GLY A 2 -15.66 -34.94 -1.03
C GLY A 2 -14.38 -34.67 -1.83
N ARG A 3 -13.66 -33.61 -1.47
CA ARG A 3 -12.34 -33.31 -2.06
C ARG A 3 -11.28 -34.20 -1.40
N GLY A 4 -10.48 -34.91 -2.20
CA GLY A 4 -9.31 -35.65 -1.71
C GLY A 4 -8.22 -34.71 -1.18
N ARG A 5 -7.32 -35.26 -0.34
CA ARG A 5 -6.14 -34.54 0.17
C ARG A 5 -5.21 -34.20 -1.01
N VAL A 6 -4.67 -32.99 -1.01
CA VAL A 6 -3.72 -32.49 -2.02
C VAL A 6 -2.40 -32.16 -1.34
N GLU A 7 -1.28 -32.55 -1.94
CA GLU A 7 0.06 -32.21 -1.46
C GLU A 7 0.33 -30.69 -1.57
N LEU A 8 1.05 -30.13 -0.58
CA LEU A 8 1.47 -28.73 -0.60
C LEU A 8 2.74 -28.54 -1.45
N LYS A 9 2.56 -28.62 -2.76
CA LYS A 9 3.57 -28.30 -3.78
C LYS A 9 2.94 -27.53 -4.94
N LYS A 10 3.77 -27.00 -5.83
CA LYS A 10 3.30 -26.37 -7.07
C LYS A 10 2.50 -27.39 -7.88
N ILE A 11 1.29 -27.00 -8.30
CA ILE A 11 0.48 -27.84 -9.20
C ILE A 11 1.05 -27.69 -10.60
N GLU A 12 1.61 -28.76 -11.17
CA GLU A 12 2.28 -28.70 -12.48
C GLU A 12 1.28 -28.48 -13.63
N ASN A 13 0.17 -29.22 -13.63
CA ASN A 13 -0.88 -29.08 -14.64
C ASN A 13 -1.47 -27.65 -14.61
N LYS A 14 -1.29 -26.91 -15.72
CA LYS A 14 -1.70 -25.50 -15.84
C LYS A 14 -3.20 -25.29 -15.65
N ILE A 15 -4.04 -26.18 -16.17
CA ILE A 15 -5.51 -26.10 -16.07
C ILE A 15 -5.93 -26.29 -14.61
N ASN A 16 -5.43 -27.35 -13.96
CA ASN A 16 -5.72 -27.62 -12.55
C ASN A 16 -5.23 -26.49 -11.65
N ARG A 17 -4.05 -25.92 -11.95
CA ARG A 17 -3.51 -24.77 -11.23
C ARG A 17 -4.40 -23.53 -11.37
N GLN A 18 -4.90 -23.24 -12.58
CA GLN A 18 -5.80 -22.11 -12.81
C GLN A 18 -7.14 -22.27 -12.09
N VAL A 19 -7.76 -23.44 -12.18
CA VAL A 19 -9.03 -23.74 -11.48
C VAL A 19 -8.83 -23.69 -9.97
N THR A 20 -7.72 -24.23 -9.46
CA THR A 20 -7.38 -24.20 -8.04
C THR A 20 -7.10 -22.78 -7.56
N PHE A 21 -6.36 -21.99 -8.33
CA PHE A 21 -6.12 -20.58 -8.04
C PHE A 21 -7.45 -19.82 -7.93
N ALA A 22 -8.35 -19.95 -8.90
CA ALA A 22 -9.66 -19.28 -8.86
C ALA A 22 -10.46 -19.68 -7.60
N LYS A 23 -10.51 -20.97 -7.27
CA LYS A 23 -11.22 -21.48 -6.09
C LYS A 23 -10.60 -20.98 -4.78
N ARG A 24 -9.27 -21.09 -4.61
CA ARG A 24 -8.57 -20.66 -3.39
C ARG A 24 -8.57 -19.15 -3.23
N ARG A 25 -8.32 -18.39 -4.31
CA ARG A 25 -8.39 -16.91 -4.33
C ARG A 25 -9.78 -16.41 -3.94
N ASN A 26 -10.85 -17.12 -4.29
CA ASN A 26 -12.20 -16.73 -3.86
C ASN A 26 -12.51 -17.13 -2.41
N GLY A 27 -11.87 -18.19 -1.89
CA GLY A 27 -12.08 -18.66 -0.52
C GLY A 27 -11.23 -17.92 0.52
N LEU A 28 -10.01 -17.52 0.16
CA LEU A 28 -9.06 -16.91 1.09
C LEU A 28 -9.54 -15.55 1.66
N PRO A 29 -10.09 -14.62 0.85
CA PRO A 29 -10.68 -13.37 1.37
C PRO A 29 -11.82 -13.62 2.36
N LYS A 30 -12.60 -14.71 2.20
CA LYS A 30 -13.66 -15.05 3.15
C LYS A 30 -13.09 -15.41 4.51
N LYS A 31 -11.98 -16.17 4.54
CA LYS A 31 -11.27 -16.50 5.78
C LYS A 31 -10.59 -15.29 6.41
N ALA A 32 -10.00 -14.41 5.60
CA ALA A 32 -9.45 -13.14 6.06
C ALA A 32 -10.54 -12.24 6.67
N TYR A 33 -11.72 -12.19 6.05
CA TYR A 33 -12.87 -11.46 6.56
C TYR A 33 -13.38 -12.04 7.89
N GLU A 34 -13.58 -13.36 7.96
CA GLU A 34 -13.95 -14.06 9.21
C GLU A 34 -12.99 -13.66 10.36
N LEU A 35 -11.67 -13.71 10.12
CA LEU A 35 -10.66 -13.32 11.12
C LEU A 35 -10.79 -11.84 11.53
N SER A 36 -10.98 -10.94 10.55
CA SER A 36 -11.10 -9.51 10.83
C SER A 36 -12.30 -9.19 11.73
N VAL A 37 -13.42 -9.89 11.53
CA VAL A 37 -14.64 -9.70 12.32
C VAL A 37 -14.52 -10.36 13.69
N LEU A 38 -14.04 -11.61 13.76
CA LEU A 38 -13.98 -12.38 15.00
C LEU A 38 -12.96 -11.82 16.00
N CYS A 39 -11.90 -11.17 15.53
CA CYS A 39 -10.79 -10.72 16.36
C CYS A 39 -10.52 -9.22 16.26
N GLU A 40 -11.42 -8.45 15.63
CA GLU A 40 -11.25 -7.00 15.40
C GLU A 40 -9.90 -6.64 14.76
N ALA A 41 -9.41 -7.52 13.88
CA ALA A 41 -8.10 -7.39 13.26
C ALA A 41 -8.18 -6.67 11.91
N GLU A 42 -7.25 -5.76 11.65
CA GLU A 42 -7.06 -5.18 10.32
C GLU A 42 -6.29 -6.17 9.43
N VAL A 43 -6.90 -6.58 8.30
CA VAL A 43 -6.33 -7.59 7.41
C VAL A 43 -6.39 -7.09 5.97
N ALA A 44 -5.24 -7.10 5.29
CA ALA A 44 -5.14 -6.86 3.86
C ALA A 44 -4.44 -8.04 3.16
N LEU A 45 -4.87 -8.32 1.93
CA LEU A 45 -4.35 -9.41 1.10
C LEU A 45 -4.05 -8.86 -0.29
N ILE A 46 -2.84 -9.12 -0.78
CA ILE A 46 -2.38 -8.74 -2.12
C ILE A 46 -1.91 -10.02 -2.82
N ILE A 47 -2.48 -10.32 -3.99
CA ILE A 47 -2.14 -11.52 -4.76
C ILE A 47 -1.82 -11.11 -6.20
N PHE A 48 -0.60 -11.45 -6.64
CA PHE A 48 -0.22 -11.39 -8.04
C PHE A 48 -0.33 -12.78 -8.67
N SER A 49 -1.13 -12.90 -9.72
CA SER A 49 -1.14 -14.12 -10.52
C SER A 49 0.14 -14.26 -11.34
N THR A 50 0.43 -15.46 -11.84
CA THR A 50 1.56 -15.70 -12.76
C THR A 50 1.45 -14.93 -14.08
N ARG A 51 0.29 -14.31 -14.36
CA ARG A 51 0.06 -13.44 -15.52
C ARG A 51 0.20 -11.96 -15.18
N GLY A 52 0.66 -11.61 -13.99
CA GLY A 52 0.80 -10.23 -13.51
C GLY A 52 -0.51 -9.57 -13.05
N LYS A 53 -1.66 -10.25 -13.17
CA LYS A 53 -2.93 -9.67 -12.68
C LYS A 53 -2.94 -9.57 -11.16
N LEU A 54 -3.23 -8.37 -10.67
CA LEU A 54 -3.44 -8.03 -9.26
C LEU A 54 -4.84 -8.43 -8.82
N TYR A 55 -4.92 -9.00 -7.62
CA TYR A 55 -6.14 -9.21 -6.86
C TYR A 55 -5.88 -8.73 -5.43
N GLU A 56 -6.78 -7.92 -4.90
CA GLU A 56 -6.65 -7.36 -3.57
C GLU A 56 -7.93 -7.54 -2.75
N PHE A 57 -7.75 -7.56 -1.44
CA PHE A 57 -8.82 -7.53 -0.45
C PHE A 57 -8.34 -6.74 0.77
N SER A 58 -9.21 -5.94 1.37
CA SER A 58 -9.00 -5.33 2.68
C SER A 58 -10.25 -5.52 3.52
N SER A 59 -10.06 -5.74 4.83
CA SER A 59 -11.15 -5.69 5.80
C SER A 59 -11.69 -4.27 6.01
N THR A 60 -10.91 -3.25 5.64
CA THR A 60 -11.31 -1.84 5.65
C THR A 60 -11.61 -1.34 4.24
N SER A 61 -12.20 -0.15 4.11
CA SER A 61 -12.54 0.44 2.82
C SER A 61 -11.33 0.80 1.94
N ASN A 62 -10.10 0.74 2.46
CA ASN A 62 -8.92 1.17 1.71
C ASN A 62 -7.67 0.32 2.02
N THR A 63 -7.23 -0.47 1.04
CA THR A 63 -5.98 -1.26 1.08
C THR A 63 -4.74 -0.38 1.27
N LEU A 64 -4.72 0.84 0.73
CA LEU A 64 -3.59 1.76 0.84
C LEU A 64 -3.36 2.21 2.28
N LYS A 65 -4.42 2.41 3.07
CA LYS A 65 -4.27 2.78 4.49
C LYS A 65 -3.58 1.68 5.29
N THR A 66 -3.95 0.43 5.06
CA THR A 66 -3.31 -0.73 5.69
C THR A 66 -1.85 -0.84 5.24
N LEU A 67 -1.56 -0.57 3.96
CA LEU A 67 -0.20 -0.57 3.43
C LEU A 67 0.66 0.56 4.00
N GLU A 68 0.11 1.77 4.14
CA GLU A 68 0.78 2.90 4.80
C GLU A 68 1.08 2.59 6.27
N ARG A 69 0.13 1.99 6.99
CA ARG A 69 0.33 1.54 8.38
C ARG A 69 1.43 0.49 8.45
N TYR A 70 1.40 -0.50 7.54
CA TYR A 70 2.46 -1.50 7.43
C TYR A 70 3.82 -0.87 7.14
N GLN A 71 3.89 0.10 6.24
CA GLN A 71 5.13 0.81 5.92
C GLN A 71 5.66 1.57 7.14
N LYS A 72 4.80 2.31 7.85
CA LYS A 72 5.20 3.02 9.09
C LYS A 72 5.72 2.07 10.16
N CYS A 73 5.10 0.91 10.34
CA CYS A 73 5.55 -0.07 11.35
C CYS A 73 6.81 -0.85 10.92
N SER A 74 6.89 -1.25 9.65
CA SER A 74 8.00 -2.06 9.12
C SER A 74 9.24 -1.22 8.81
N TYR A 75 9.06 -0.04 8.21
CA TYR A 75 10.14 0.88 7.86
C TYR A 75 10.37 1.96 8.91
N GLY A 76 9.45 2.28 9.81
CA GLY A 76 9.76 3.14 10.96
C GLY A 76 10.88 2.56 11.84
N THR A 77 11.03 1.23 11.86
CA THR A 77 12.14 0.52 12.51
C THR A 77 13.47 0.65 11.71
N LEU A 78 13.40 0.89 10.40
CA LEU A 78 14.56 1.16 9.53
C LEU A 78 14.89 2.66 9.46
N GLU A 79 13.92 3.56 9.61
CA GLU A 79 14.12 5.01 9.70
C GLU A 79 14.96 5.36 10.93
N VAL A 80 14.83 4.67 12.07
CA VAL A 80 15.76 4.86 13.21
C VAL A 80 17.23 4.52 12.81
N LYS A 81 17.45 3.72 11.76
CA LYS A 81 18.78 3.35 11.26
C LYS A 81 19.22 4.11 9.99
N GLN A 82 18.33 4.77 9.24
CA GLN A 82 18.66 5.41 7.94
C GLN A 82 18.10 6.84 7.75
N SER A 83 17.25 7.36 8.64
CA SER A 83 16.63 8.71 8.52
C SER A 83 17.57 9.90 8.82
N GLY A 84 18.88 9.71 8.76
CA GLY A 84 19.84 10.81 8.88
C GLY A 84 19.98 11.67 7.62
N ARG A 85 19.65 11.16 6.42
CA ARG A 85 20.01 11.84 5.16
C ARG A 85 18.84 12.13 4.19
N ASP A 86 18.04 11.15 3.80
CA ASP A 86 17.09 11.37 2.67
C ASP A 86 15.77 12.06 3.06
N THR A 87 15.26 11.84 4.27
CA THR A 87 14.04 12.54 4.77
C THR A 87 14.24 14.04 4.98
N ASN A 88 15.47 14.52 5.07
CA ASN A 88 15.75 15.94 5.22
C ASN A 88 15.63 16.67 3.87
N GLU A 89 16.13 16.10 2.77
CA GLU A 89 16.08 16.76 1.45
C GLU A 89 14.63 16.97 0.97
N GLU A 90 13.76 15.98 1.13
CA GLU A 90 12.33 16.14 0.77
C GLU A 90 11.61 17.18 1.64
N LYS A 91 11.98 17.27 2.93
CA LYS A 91 11.46 18.31 3.84
C LYS A 91 11.96 19.69 3.43
N PHE A 92 13.26 19.83 3.16
CA PHE A 92 13.86 21.08 2.69
C PHE A 92 13.25 21.54 1.36
N TYR A 93 13.01 20.61 0.43
CA TYR A 93 12.37 20.93 -0.85
C TYR A 93 10.92 21.42 -0.67
N ARG A 94 10.15 20.78 0.22
CA ARG A 94 8.80 21.25 0.58
C ARG A 94 8.80 22.63 1.25
N GLU A 95 9.75 22.89 2.15
CA GLU A 95 9.87 24.20 2.79
C GLU A 95 10.30 25.28 1.78
N TYR A 96 11.24 24.96 0.90
CA TYR A 96 11.65 25.84 -0.20
C TYR A 96 10.45 26.23 -1.09
N LEU A 97 9.62 25.26 -1.49
CA LEU A 97 8.42 25.54 -2.30
C LEU A 97 7.43 26.47 -1.59
N LYS A 98 7.22 26.28 -0.28
CA LYS A 98 6.38 27.19 0.53
C LYS A 98 6.97 28.60 0.59
N LEU A 99 8.27 28.72 0.79
CA LEU A 99 8.95 30.01 0.88
C LEU A 99 8.91 30.74 -0.47
N LYS A 100 9.14 30.02 -1.58
CA LYS A 100 9.06 30.57 -2.93
C LYS A 100 7.68 31.15 -3.24
N SER A 101 6.60 30.43 -2.89
CA SER A 101 5.22 30.93 -3.07
C SER A 101 4.95 32.22 -2.28
N LYS A 102 5.47 32.32 -1.05
CA LYS A 102 5.38 33.56 -0.25
C LYS A 102 6.16 34.70 -0.89
N TYR A 103 7.38 34.43 -1.34
CA TYR A 103 8.22 35.42 -2.03
C TYR A 103 7.53 35.98 -3.28
N GLU A 104 6.99 35.11 -4.15
CA GLU A 104 6.28 35.53 -5.36
C GLU A 104 5.03 36.38 -5.03
N SER A 105 4.36 36.08 -3.92
CA SER A 105 3.20 36.85 -3.47
C SER A 105 3.60 38.23 -2.94
N LEU A 106 4.68 38.30 -2.15
CA LEU A 106 5.24 39.56 -1.67
C LEU A 106 5.81 40.41 -2.82
N GLN A 107 6.47 39.79 -3.80
CA GLN A 107 7.01 40.46 -4.97
C GLN A 107 5.90 41.01 -5.88
N ARG A 108 4.76 40.32 -5.99
CA ARG A 108 3.55 40.86 -6.64
C ARG A 108 3.00 42.07 -5.88
N TYR A 109 2.91 41.98 -4.56
CA TYR A 109 2.46 43.09 -3.72
C TYR A 109 3.37 44.32 -3.81
N GLN A 110 4.68 44.11 -3.82
CA GLN A 110 5.67 45.19 -3.96
C GLN A 110 5.56 45.90 -5.32
N ARG A 111 5.34 45.16 -6.41
CA ARG A 111 5.12 45.75 -7.75
C ARG A 111 3.86 46.61 -7.79
N HIS A 112 2.75 46.10 -7.24
CA HIS A 112 1.51 46.88 -7.09
C HIS A 112 1.72 48.17 -6.30
N LEU A 113 2.56 48.17 -5.26
CA LEU A 113 2.86 49.38 -4.49
C LEU A 113 3.75 50.38 -5.25
N LEU A 114 4.62 49.90 -6.12
CA LEU A 114 5.55 50.72 -6.92
C LEU A 114 4.93 51.21 -8.24
N GLY A 115 3.73 50.75 -8.59
CA GLY A 115 2.97 51.23 -9.74
C GLY A 115 3.26 50.51 -11.07
N ASP A 116 3.90 49.33 -11.02
CA ASP A 116 4.05 48.39 -12.16
C ASP A 116 2.97 47.31 -12.16
#